data_AF-A0A067H610-F1
#
_entry.id   AF-A0A067H610-F1
#
_cell.length_a   1.000
_cell.length_b   1.000
_cell.length_c   1.000
_cell.angle_alpha   90.00
_cell.angle_beta   90.00
_cell.angle_gamma   90.00
#
_symmetry.space_group_name_H-M   'P 1'
#
loop_
_entity.id
_entity.type
_entity.pdbx_description
1 polymer ?
#
loop_
_entity_poly.entity_id
_entity_poly.type
_entity_poly.pdbx_seq_one_letter_code
_entity_poly.pdbx_strand_id
1 'polypeptide(L)'
;MSQWLHQRPLHNPLPNPYPLSPRNSMTFQFQRPMLLVLNRTTLLVLLSLLVVLGVILPWTGTPGFMFPNATSSLAKWRDYTLSQAASFVAKNGTIIVCAVSQPYLPFLNNWLISISRQKHQDQVLVIAEDYATLYKVNGRWPGHAVLVPPAPDSQTAHKFGSQGFFNFTSRRPCHLLHILELGYNVMYNDVDMVWLKDPFPYLQGDHDVYFTDDMAAVRTLYSMTLELV
;
A
#
# COMPACT_ATOMS: atom_id res chain seq x y z
N MET A 1 -48.42 -16.98 53.37
CA MET A 1 -49.63 -17.79 53.66
C MET A 1 -50.45 -17.85 52.38
N SER A 2 -50.99 -19.02 52.07
CA SER A 2 -51.54 -19.39 50.76
C SER A 2 -53.02 -19.02 50.62
N GLN A 3 -53.42 -18.78 49.36
CA GLN A 3 -54.64 -19.25 48.68
C GLN A 3 -55.69 -18.22 48.19
N TRP A 4 -56.33 -18.67 47.10
CA TRP A 4 -57.64 -18.30 46.51
C TRP A 4 -57.67 -17.02 45.68
N LEU A 5 -58.37 -16.90 44.54
CA LEU A 5 -58.99 -17.77 43.53
C LEU A 5 -59.54 -16.76 42.49
N HIS A 6 -59.66 -17.12 41.20
CA HIS A 6 -60.93 -17.02 40.46
C HIS A 6 -60.77 -17.20 38.94
N GLN A 7 -61.52 -18.17 38.42
CA GLN A 7 -61.99 -18.21 37.04
C GLN A 7 -63.14 -17.20 36.86
N ARG A 8 -63.28 -16.62 35.66
CA ARG A 8 -64.52 -16.79 34.87
C ARG A 8 -64.36 -16.31 33.40
N PRO A 9 -65.12 -16.91 32.46
CA PRO A 9 -65.02 -16.66 31.02
C PRO A 9 -66.27 -15.99 30.42
N LEU A 10 -66.28 -15.86 29.08
CA LEU A 10 -67.41 -15.69 28.14
C LEU A 10 -68.06 -14.30 28.00
N HIS A 11 -67.93 -13.69 26.81
CA HIS A 11 -69.07 -13.54 25.87
C HIS A 11 -68.69 -12.85 24.54
N ASN A 12 -68.94 -13.58 23.46
CA ASN A 12 -69.27 -13.14 22.09
C ASN A 12 -70.76 -12.63 22.08
N PRO A 13 -71.48 -12.29 20.98
CA PRO A 13 -71.13 -12.13 19.54
C PRO A 13 -71.88 -10.95 18.83
N LEU A 14 -71.85 -10.96 17.47
CA LEU A 14 -72.87 -10.47 16.49
C LEU A 14 -72.55 -9.17 15.71
N PRO A 15 -73.03 -9.01 14.45
CA PRO A 15 -72.36 -9.57 13.26
C PRO A 15 -72.27 -8.54 12.10
N ASN A 16 -71.50 -8.81 11.05
CA ASN A 16 -71.87 -8.29 9.73
C ASN A 16 -71.68 -9.39 8.68
N PRO A 17 -72.67 -9.61 7.79
CA PRO A 17 -72.74 -10.75 6.93
C PRO A 17 -72.04 -10.49 5.60
N TYR A 18 -71.72 -11.61 4.96
CA TYR A 18 -71.46 -11.82 3.54
C TYR A 18 -70.01 -12.12 3.14
N PRO A 19 -69.85 -13.13 2.24
CA PRO A 19 -68.81 -14.14 2.38
C PRO A 19 -67.93 -14.21 1.14
N LEU A 20 -66.60 -14.32 1.27
CA LEU A 20 -65.75 -14.72 0.15
C LEU A 20 -64.57 -15.57 0.66
N SER A 21 -64.68 -16.88 0.47
CA SER A 21 -63.56 -17.83 0.37
C SER A 21 -62.68 -17.50 -0.86
N PRO A 22 -61.48 -18.08 -1.06
CA PRO A 22 -60.65 -18.90 -0.18
C PRO A 22 -59.20 -18.33 -0.05
N ARG A 23 -58.51 -18.59 1.06
CA ARG A 23 -57.04 -18.56 1.03
C ARG A 23 -56.51 -19.75 1.81
N ASN A 24 -56.29 -20.82 1.06
CA ASN A 24 -55.63 -22.03 1.54
C ASN A 24 -54.30 -21.66 2.19
N SER A 25 -54.14 -22.20 3.40
CA SER A 25 -52.98 -22.16 4.26
C SER A 25 -51.67 -22.49 3.54
N MET A 26 -50.76 -21.52 3.49
CA MET A 26 -49.34 -21.81 3.31
C MET A 26 -48.82 -22.48 4.58
N THR A 27 -48.63 -23.79 4.51
CA THR A 27 -47.78 -24.53 5.43
C THR A 27 -46.36 -23.96 5.37
N PHE A 28 -45.92 -23.36 6.48
CA PHE A 28 -44.52 -23.02 6.72
C PHE A 28 -43.68 -24.30 6.75
N GLN A 29 -43.04 -24.63 5.63
CA GLN A 29 -41.94 -25.58 5.61
C GLN A 29 -40.68 -24.88 6.14
N PHE A 30 -40.33 -25.17 7.39
CA PHE A 30 -38.97 -24.95 7.89
C PHE A 30 -38.00 -25.83 7.07
N GLN A 31 -37.40 -25.27 6.02
CA GLN A 31 -36.24 -25.88 5.37
C GLN A 31 -35.08 -25.89 6.36
N ARG A 32 -34.76 -27.07 6.91
CA ARG A 32 -33.49 -27.30 7.62
C ARG A 32 -32.34 -27.09 6.63
N PRO A 33 -31.23 -26.44 7.01
CA PRO A 33 -30.07 -26.35 6.15
C PRO A 33 -29.55 -27.77 5.89
N MET A 34 -29.35 -28.07 4.61
CA MET A 34 -28.85 -29.33 4.10
C MET A 34 -27.44 -29.56 4.67
N LEU A 35 -27.34 -30.29 5.78
CA LEU A 35 -26.06 -30.85 6.23
C LEU A 35 -25.60 -31.80 5.11
N LEU A 36 -24.50 -31.46 4.44
CA LEU A 36 -23.81 -32.35 3.52
C LEU A 36 -23.55 -33.66 4.26
N VAL A 37 -24.29 -34.71 3.92
CA VAL A 37 -23.94 -36.07 4.33
C VAL A 37 -22.74 -36.45 3.47
N LEU A 38 -21.55 -36.09 3.96
CA LEU A 38 -20.29 -36.47 3.34
C LEU A 38 -20.14 -37.98 3.54
N ASN A 39 -20.44 -38.74 2.49
CA ASN A 39 -20.26 -40.18 2.47
C ASN A 39 -18.80 -40.52 2.86
N ARG A 40 -18.60 -41.63 3.58
CA ARG A 40 -17.27 -42.08 4.02
C ARG A 40 -16.29 -42.17 2.84
N THR A 41 -16.78 -42.56 1.67
CA THR A 41 -15.98 -42.63 0.45
C THR A 41 -15.53 -41.24 -0.02
N THR A 42 -16.40 -40.23 0.00
CA THR A 42 -16.02 -38.85 -0.35
C THR A 42 -15.07 -38.24 0.67
N LEU A 43 -15.24 -38.52 1.96
CA LEU A 43 -14.29 -38.08 2.99
C LEU A 43 -12.91 -38.72 2.79
N LEU A 44 -12.86 -40.02 2.48
CA LEU A 44 -11.60 -40.73 2.23
C LEU A 44 -10.89 -40.23 0.96
N VAL A 45 -11.65 -39.92 -0.11
CA VAL A 45 -11.10 -39.33 -1.33
C VAL A 45 -10.57 -37.91 -1.07
N LEU A 46 -11.24 -37.12 -0.24
CA LEU A 46 -10.80 -35.76 0.06
C LEU A 46 -9.55 -35.75 0.95
N LEU A 47 -9.48 -36.69 1.91
CA LEU A 47 -8.29 -36.92 2.72
C LEU A 47 -7.12 -37.43 1.90
N SER A 48 -7.34 -38.38 0.97
CA SER A 48 -6.27 -38.86 0.10
C SER A 48 -5.76 -37.75 -0.83
N LEU A 49 -6.66 -36.93 -1.36
CA LEU A 49 -6.32 -35.76 -2.17
C LEU A 49 -5.46 -34.75 -1.37
N LEU A 50 -5.83 -34.46 -0.11
CA LEU A 50 -5.06 -33.59 0.78
C LEU A 50 -3.66 -34.15 1.10
N VAL A 51 -3.53 -35.47 1.28
CA VAL A 51 -2.23 -36.11 1.50
C VAL A 51 -1.37 -36.05 0.24
N VAL A 52 -1.95 -36.29 -0.95
CA VAL A 52 -1.23 -36.17 -2.23
C VAL A 52 -0.77 -34.71 -2.46
N LEU A 53 -1.64 -33.72 -2.22
CA LEU A 53 -1.30 -32.30 -2.36
C LEU A 53 -0.32 -31.79 -1.30
N GLY A 54 -0.46 -32.22 -0.06
CA GLY A 54 0.34 -31.72 1.06
C GLY A 54 1.69 -32.42 1.25
N VAL A 55 1.82 -33.68 0.79
CA VAL A 55 3.01 -34.51 1.08
C VAL A 55 3.75 -34.93 -0.20
N ILE A 56 3.04 -35.24 -1.28
CA ILE A 56 3.67 -35.75 -2.51
C ILE A 56 4.09 -34.60 -3.42
N LEU A 57 3.23 -33.59 -3.63
CA LEU A 57 3.53 -32.45 -4.50
C LEU A 57 4.75 -31.61 -4.08
N PRO A 58 5.08 -31.42 -2.78
CA PRO A 58 6.32 -30.75 -2.39
C PRO A 58 7.60 -31.56 -2.65
N TRP A 59 7.49 -32.89 -2.76
CA TRP A 59 8.62 -33.80 -2.98
C TRP A 59 8.87 -34.11 -4.46
N THR A 60 7.80 -34.13 -5.27
CA THR A 60 7.93 -34.14 -6.73
C THR A 60 8.17 -32.71 -7.18
N GLY A 61 9.42 -32.24 -7.08
CA GLY A 61 9.83 -30.87 -7.42
C GLY A 61 9.00 -30.28 -8.55
N THR A 62 8.19 -29.28 -8.22
CA THR A 62 7.22 -28.69 -9.14
C THR A 62 7.92 -28.26 -10.42
N PRO A 63 7.51 -28.75 -11.61
CA PRO A 63 7.99 -28.20 -12.88
C PRO A 63 7.58 -26.73 -12.93
N GLY A 64 8.53 -25.83 -13.21
CA GLY A 64 8.34 -24.37 -13.24
C GLY A 64 7.45 -23.83 -14.37
N PHE A 65 6.31 -24.49 -14.65
CA PHE A 65 5.42 -24.17 -15.78
C PHE A 65 4.17 -23.33 -15.40
N MET A 66 4.04 -22.88 -14.14
CA MET A 66 2.86 -22.12 -13.69
C MET A 66 3.20 -20.72 -13.12
N PHE A 67 4.46 -20.30 -13.13
CA PHE A 67 4.85 -18.94 -12.75
C PHE A 67 5.39 -18.22 -13.99
N PRO A 68 4.75 -17.13 -14.47
CA PRO A 68 5.37 -16.31 -15.49
C PRO A 68 6.72 -15.82 -14.93
N ASN A 69 7.78 -15.98 -15.71
CA ASN A 69 9.17 -15.64 -15.35
C ASN A 69 9.25 -14.34 -14.55
N ALA A 70 9.37 -14.44 -13.22
CA ALA A 70 9.51 -13.26 -12.36
C ALA A 70 10.72 -12.41 -12.80
N THR A 71 11.76 -13.06 -13.34
CA THR A 71 12.95 -12.42 -13.92
C THR A 71 12.65 -11.52 -15.11
N SER A 72 11.76 -11.90 -16.04
CA SER A 72 11.39 -11.03 -17.18
C SER A 72 10.54 -9.85 -16.73
N SER A 73 9.67 -10.07 -15.73
CA SER A 73 8.83 -9.02 -15.15
C SER A 73 9.63 -7.96 -14.40
N LEU A 74 10.80 -8.33 -13.84
CA LEU A 74 11.69 -7.40 -13.16
C LEU A 74 12.61 -6.67 -14.13
N ALA A 75 12.99 -7.29 -15.25
CA ALA A 75 13.83 -6.68 -16.27
C ALA A 75 13.23 -5.37 -16.81
N LYS A 76 11.90 -5.31 -16.98
CA LYS A 76 11.20 -4.10 -17.45
C LYS A 76 11.48 -2.85 -16.61
N TRP A 77 11.79 -3.02 -15.32
CA TRP A 77 12.08 -1.89 -14.44
C TRP A 77 13.42 -1.24 -14.74
N ARG A 78 14.34 -1.93 -15.44
CA ARG A 78 15.60 -1.32 -15.93
C ARG A 78 15.33 -0.25 -16.99
N ASP A 79 14.29 -0.45 -17.79
CA ASP A 79 13.90 0.46 -18.87
C ASP A 79 12.86 1.48 -18.41
N TYR A 80 12.44 1.43 -17.14
CA TYR A 80 11.45 2.35 -16.58
C TYR A 80 12.09 3.70 -16.32
N THR A 81 11.65 4.73 -17.05
CA THR A 81 12.30 6.05 -17.03
C THR A 81 11.74 6.95 -15.94
N LEU A 82 12.50 8.00 -15.60
CA LEU A 82 12.05 9.00 -14.62
C LEU A 82 10.74 9.67 -15.03
N SER A 83 10.52 9.96 -16.33
CA SER A 83 9.27 10.58 -16.78
C SER A 83 8.08 9.63 -16.69
N GLN A 84 8.28 8.34 -16.97
CA GLN A 84 7.25 7.31 -16.80
C GLN A 84 6.90 7.12 -15.32
N ALA A 85 7.89 7.14 -14.45
CA ALA A 85 7.68 7.05 -13.00
C ALA A 85 6.97 8.28 -12.44
N ALA A 86 7.43 9.47 -12.82
CA ALA A 86 6.83 10.74 -12.40
C ALA A 86 5.36 10.83 -12.83
N SER A 87 5.06 10.55 -14.10
CA SER A 87 3.67 10.57 -14.60
C SER A 87 2.75 9.54 -13.95
N PHE A 88 3.30 8.42 -13.47
CA PHE A 88 2.52 7.40 -12.76
C PHE A 88 2.09 7.85 -11.36
N VAL A 89 3.01 8.44 -10.59
CA VAL A 89 2.76 8.81 -9.20
C VAL A 89 2.21 10.22 -9.02
N ALA A 90 2.42 11.13 -9.98
CA ALA A 90 1.98 12.52 -9.84
C ALA A 90 0.46 12.61 -9.61
N LYS A 91 0.05 12.96 -8.39
CA LYS A 91 -1.35 13.31 -8.09
C LYS A 91 -1.41 14.81 -7.88
N ASN A 92 -2.39 15.46 -8.51
CA ASN A 92 -2.56 16.91 -8.46
C ASN A 92 -1.26 17.67 -8.83
N GLY A 93 -0.47 17.12 -9.77
CA GLY A 93 0.80 17.70 -10.21
C GLY A 93 1.94 17.63 -9.19
N THR A 94 1.76 16.94 -8.05
CA THR A 94 2.77 16.86 -6.98
C THR A 94 3.31 15.44 -6.83
N ILE A 95 4.61 15.34 -6.58
CA ILE A 95 5.34 14.09 -6.34
C ILE A 95 6.12 14.18 -5.03
N ILE A 96 5.99 13.17 -4.18
CA ILE A 96 6.77 13.05 -2.94
C ILE A 96 7.97 12.14 -3.24
N VAL A 97 9.18 12.65 -3.11
CA VAL A 97 10.40 11.96 -3.55
C VAL A 97 11.27 11.60 -2.35
N CYS A 98 11.74 10.36 -2.31
CA CYS A 98 12.84 9.94 -1.45
C CYS A 98 13.91 9.22 -2.28
N ALA A 99 15.18 9.33 -1.89
CA ALA A 99 16.27 8.54 -2.47
C ALA A 99 16.78 7.52 -1.45
N VAL A 100 16.87 6.25 -1.84
CA VAL A 100 17.24 5.18 -0.91
C VAL A 100 17.95 4.00 -1.59
N SER A 101 18.78 3.31 -0.81
CA SER A 101 19.47 2.08 -1.19
C SER A 101 19.07 0.90 -0.28
N GLN A 102 19.48 -0.30 -0.66
CA GLN A 102 18.99 -1.55 -0.08
C GLN A 102 19.17 -1.63 1.45
N PRO A 103 20.29 -1.19 2.05
CA PRO A 103 20.47 -1.25 3.50
C PRO A 103 19.44 -0.44 4.29
N TYR A 104 18.87 0.61 3.69
CA TYR A 104 17.93 1.53 4.34
C TYR A 104 16.45 1.21 4.05
N LEU A 105 16.15 0.07 3.40
CA LEU A 105 14.77 -0.39 3.19
C LEU A 105 13.93 -0.49 4.49
N PRO A 106 14.49 -0.85 5.67
CA PRO A 106 13.72 -0.78 6.92
C PRO A 106 13.24 0.64 7.26
N PHE A 107 14.05 1.67 7.00
CA PHE A 107 13.66 3.08 7.16
C PHE A 107 12.60 3.47 6.15
N LEU A 108 12.77 3.09 4.87
CA LEU A 108 11.74 3.29 3.84
C LEU A 108 10.39 2.72 4.27
N ASN A 109 10.35 1.51 4.83
CA ASN A 109 9.10 0.90 5.29
C ASN A 109 8.45 1.71 6.42
N ASN A 110 9.23 2.13 7.42
CA ASN A 110 8.73 2.96 8.52
C ASN A 110 8.19 4.30 8.01
N TRP A 111 8.92 4.92 7.10
CA TRP A 111 8.52 6.17 6.45
C TRP A 111 7.22 6.01 5.66
N LEU A 112 7.12 5.01 4.78
CA LEU A 112 5.91 4.72 4.00
C LEU A 112 4.69 4.47 4.87
N ILE A 113 4.84 3.82 6.03
CA ILE A 113 3.76 3.67 7.01
C ILE A 113 3.29 5.05 7.50
N SER A 114 4.21 5.98 7.78
CA SER A 114 3.86 7.33 8.22
C SER A 114 3.15 8.14 7.12
N ILE A 115 3.62 8.07 5.86
CA ILE A 115 2.99 8.70 4.70
C ILE A 115 1.59 8.13 4.45
N SER A 116 1.45 6.80 4.53
CA SER A 116 0.18 6.11 4.27
C SER A 116 -0.90 6.47 5.29
N ARG A 117 -0.53 6.74 6.56
CA ARG A 117 -1.47 7.26 7.57
C ARG A 117 -2.06 8.62 7.18
N GLN A 118 -1.31 9.43 6.43
CA GLN A 118 -1.77 10.71 5.89
C GLN A 118 -2.38 10.59 4.49
N LYS A 119 -2.54 9.38 3.95
CA LYS A 119 -3.17 9.07 2.64
C LYS A 119 -2.42 9.63 1.42
N HIS A 120 -1.11 9.82 1.53
CA HIS A 120 -0.27 10.36 0.45
C HIS A 120 0.58 9.30 -0.25
N GLN A 121 0.44 8.01 0.08
CA GLN A 121 1.33 6.96 -0.43
C GLN A 121 1.34 6.89 -1.97
N ASP A 122 0.20 7.11 -2.63
CA ASP A 122 0.10 7.00 -4.09
C ASP A 122 0.88 8.08 -4.86
N GLN A 123 1.35 9.12 -4.17
CA GLN A 123 2.18 10.21 -4.70
C GLN A 123 3.68 9.98 -4.55
N VAL A 124 4.09 8.92 -3.87
CA VAL A 124 5.49 8.70 -3.53
C VAL A 124 6.25 8.04 -4.68
N LEU A 125 7.39 8.62 -5.03
CA LEU A 125 8.39 8.07 -5.92
C LEU A 125 9.69 7.79 -5.16
N VAL A 126 10.13 6.54 -5.20
CA VAL A 126 11.42 6.12 -4.68
C VAL A 126 12.47 6.20 -5.79
N ILE A 127 13.44 7.09 -5.67
CA ILE A 127 14.66 7.05 -6.48
C ILE A 127 15.56 5.96 -5.89
N ALA A 128 15.58 4.81 -6.54
CA ALA A 128 16.39 3.68 -6.16
C ALA A 128 17.87 3.94 -6.50
N GLU A 129 18.71 3.89 -5.46
CA GLU A 129 20.15 4.12 -5.59
C GLU A 129 20.92 2.82 -5.92
N ASP A 130 20.23 1.68 -5.97
CA ASP A 130 20.76 0.41 -6.48
C ASP A 130 19.66 -0.46 -7.10
N TYR A 131 20.06 -1.42 -7.93
CA TYR A 131 19.11 -2.32 -8.60
C TYR A 131 18.34 -3.23 -7.62
N ALA A 132 18.93 -3.59 -6.48
CA ALA A 132 18.26 -4.43 -5.50
C ALA A 132 17.05 -3.70 -4.89
N THR A 133 17.19 -2.41 -4.63
CA THR A 133 16.13 -1.51 -4.18
C THR A 133 15.06 -1.36 -5.25
N LEU A 134 15.47 -1.06 -6.50
CA LEU A 134 14.56 -0.93 -7.64
C LEU A 134 13.64 -2.15 -7.77
N TYR A 135 14.22 -3.36 -7.71
CA TYR A 135 13.44 -4.60 -7.85
C TYR A 135 12.60 -4.93 -6.64
N LYS A 136 13.12 -4.72 -5.42
CA LYS A 136 12.36 -4.99 -4.19
C LYS A 136 11.15 -4.08 -4.07
N VAL A 137 11.32 -2.78 -4.30
CA VAL A 137 10.23 -1.81 -4.21
C VAL A 137 9.22 -2.10 -5.30
N ASN A 138 9.61 -2.18 -6.58
CA ASN A 138 8.65 -2.43 -7.66
C ASN A 138 8.04 -3.84 -7.65
N GLY A 139 8.69 -4.84 -7.04
CA GLY A 139 8.11 -6.17 -6.85
C GLY A 139 6.96 -6.16 -5.84
N ARG A 140 6.99 -5.26 -4.86
CA ARG A 140 5.94 -5.13 -3.84
C ARG A 140 4.94 -4.00 -4.15
N TRP A 141 5.42 -2.95 -4.79
CA TRP A 141 4.73 -1.71 -5.08
C TRP A 141 5.09 -1.22 -6.50
N PRO A 142 4.50 -1.83 -7.53
CA PRO A 142 4.87 -1.59 -8.93
C PRO A 142 4.70 -0.12 -9.35
N GLY A 143 5.69 0.43 -10.04
CA GLY A 143 5.67 1.78 -10.59
C GLY A 143 6.17 2.88 -9.64
N HIS A 144 6.40 2.54 -8.36
CA HIS A 144 6.81 3.51 -7.35
C HIS A 144 8.32 3.61 -7.15
N ALA A 145 9.12 2.87 -7.91
CA ALA A 145 10.57 3.03 -7.90
C ALA A 145 11.16 3.19 -9.29
N VAL A 146 12.16 4.05 -9.40
CA VAL A 146 12.96 4.27 -10.61
C VAL A 146 14.43 4.39 -10.24
N LEU A 147 15.32 3.91 -11.11
CA LEU A 147 16.75 4.12 -10.98
C LEU A 147 17.20 5.03 -12.11
N VAL A 148 17.91 6.11 -11.77
CA VAL A 148 18.52 7.02 -12.75
C VAL A 148 19.98 6.59 -12.96
N PRO A 149 20.34 6.03 -14.12
CA PRO A 149 21.70 5.57 -14.39
C PRO A 149 22.73 6.72 -14.38
N PRO A 150 24.00 6.44 -14.07
CA PRO A 150 24.54 5.14 -13.65
C PRO A 150 24.12 4.78 -12.21
N ALA A 151 24.02 3.49 -11.90
CA ALA A 151 23.83 3.04 -10.51
C ALA A 151 25.14 3.25 -9.73
N PRO A 152 25.13 3.95 -8.58
CA PRO A 152 26.30 4.05 -7.70
C PRO A 152 26.82 2.69 -7.24
N ASP A 153 28.13 2.58 -7.05
CA ASP A 153 28.73 1.40 -6.42
C ASP A 153 28.33 1.32 -4.95
N SER A 154 27.47 0.35 -4.64
CA SER A 154 26.87 0.13 -3.32
C SER A 154 27.89 0.13 -2.18
N GLN A 155 29.06 -0.50 -2.33
CA GLN A 155 30.00 -0.64 -1.21
C GLN A 155 30.65 0.67 -0.75
N THR A 156 30.83 1.64 -1.64
CA THR A 156 31.55 2.88 -1.34
C THR A 156 30.64 3.97 -0.76
N ALA A 157 29.33 3.90 -1.04
CA ALA A 157 28.37 4.95 -0.72
C ALA A 157 27.80 4.90 0.72
N HIS A 158 27.92 3.77 1.43
CA HIS A 158 27.19 3.58 2.69
C HIS A 158 27.85 4.16 3.94
N LYS A 159 29.12 4.58 3.88
CA LYS A 159 29.80 5.16 5.05
C LYS A 159 29.46 6.66 5.15
N PHE A 160 28.64 7.02 6.13
CA PHE A 160 28.30 8.41 6.43
C PHE A 160 29.56 9.30 6.51
N GLY A 161 29.52 10.45 5.85
CA GLY A 161 30.63 11.42 5.79
C GLY A 161 31.82 11.02 4.91
N SER A 162 31.78 9.88 4.21
CA SER A 162 32.82 9.51 3.23
C SER A 162 32.64 10.24 1.90
N GLN A 163 33.70 10.30 1.08
CA GLN A 163 33.61 10.83 -0.30
C GLN A 163 32.57 10.09 -1.14
N GLY A 164 32.43 8.76 -0.94
CA GLY A 164 31.40 7.96 -1.60
C GLY A 164 30.00 8.40 -1.21
N PHE A 165 29.77 8.68 0.08
CA PHE A 165 28.50 9.22 0.58
C PHE A 165 28.21 10.63 0.04
N PHE A 166 29.21 11.51 -0.07
CA PHE A 166 29.03 12.83 -0.68
C PHE A 166 28.69 12.76 -2.18
N ASN A 167 29.40 11.92 -2.93
CA ASN A 167 29.11 11.70 -4.36
C ASN A 167 27.72 11.07 -4.56
N PHE A 168 27.23 10.34 -3.56
CA PHE A 168 25.93 9.71 -3.54
C PHE A 168 24.82 10.72 -3.27
N THR A 169 24.96 11.56 -2.24
CA THR A 169 23.96 12.58 -1.88
C THR A 169 23.94 13.77 -2.84
N SER A 170 25.09 14.13 -3.44
CA SER A 170 25.19 15.27 -4.38
C SER A 170 24.40 15.08 -5.67
N ARG A 171 23.96 13.87 -5.98
CA ARG A 171 23.06 13.58 -7.11
C ARG A 171 21.62 13.95 -6.86
N ARG A 172 21.19 14.01 -5.59
CA ARG A 172 19.80 14.24 -5.21
C ARG A 172 19.26 15.56 -5.79
N PRO A 173 19.97 16.70 -5.72
CA PRO A 173 19.54 17.93 -6.39
C PRO A 173 19.23 17.74 -7.89
N CYS A 174 20.07 17.00 -8.62
CA CYS A 174 19.83 16.74 -10.05
C CYS A 174 18.57 15.90 -10.29
N HIS A 175 18.28 14.93 -9.42
CA HIS A 175 17.04 14.15 -9.50
C HIS A 175 15.80 15.03 -9.32
N LEU A 176 15.83 15.96 -8.36
CA LEU A 176 14.72 16.89 -8.14
C LEU A 176 14.55 17.86 -9.31
N LEU A 177 15.66 18.41 -9.82
CA LEU A 177 15.65 19.30 -10.97
C LEU A 177 14.99 18.65 -12.18
N HIS A 178 15.36 17.42 -12.54
CA HIS A 178 14.74 16.74 -13.68
C HIS A 178 13.22 16.52 -13.49
N ILE A 179 12.74 16.33 -12.26
CA ILE A 179 11.29 16.20 -12.01
C ILE A 179 10.59 17.56 -12.14
N LEU A 180 11.22 18.64 -11.67
CA LEU A 180 10.73 20.01 -11.87
C LEU A 180 10.67 20.39 -13.35
N GLU A 181 11.70 20.04 -14.14
CA GLU A 181 11.74 20.26 -15.59
C GLU A 181 10.66 19.48 -16.35
N LEU A 182 10.16 18.38 -15.79
CA LEU A 182 9.00 17.65 -16.32
C LEU A 182 7.66 18.35 -15.99
N GLY A 183 7.67 19.44 -15.22
CA GLY A 183 6.49 20.25 -14.91
C GLY A 183 5.73 19.81 -13.65
N TYR A 184 6.37 19.07 -12.74
CA TYR A 184 5.75 18.63 -11.48
C TYR A 184 6.27 19.42 -10.28
N ASN A 185 5.42 19.61 -9.28
CA ASN A 185 5.83 20.04 -7.95
C ASN A 185 6.49 18.87 -7.22
N VAL A 186 7.55 19.15 -6.46
CA VAL A 186 8.33 18.11 -5.80
C VAL A 186 8.45 18.39 -4.30
N MET A 187 8.07 17.41 -3.49
CA MET A 187 8.40 17.39 -2.07
C MET A 187 9.48 16.34 -1.82
N TYR A 188 10.71 16.76 -1.51
CA TYR A 188 11.76 15.83 -1.09
C TYR A 188 11.65 15.52 0.40
N ASN A 189 11.80 14.25 0.77
CA ASN A 189 11.86 13.84 2.17
C ASN A 189 12.78 12.62 2.33
N ASP A 190 13.74 12.71 3.26
CA ASP A 190 14.59 11.56 3.61
C ASP A 190 13.81 10.50 4.39
N VAL A 191 14.21 9.24 4.24
CA VAL A 191 13.49 8.08 4.79
C VAL A 191 13.64 7.93 6.31
N ASP A 192 14.50 8.72 6.95
CA ASP A 192 14.66 8.78 8.41
C ASP A 192 13.75 9.84 9.09
N MET A 193 13.02 10.65 8.30
CA MET A 193 12.05 11.62 8.81
C MET A 193 10.60 11.11 8.69
N VAL A 194 9.93 10.81 9.81
CA VAL A 194 8.54 10.32 9.79
C VAL A 194 7.52 11.45 9.88
N TRP A 195 6.38 11.30 9.18
CA TRP A 195 5.28 12.26 9.23
C TRP A 195 4.37 11.99 10.43
N LEU A 196 4.33 12.93 11.38
CA LEU A 196 3.36 12.90 12.49
C LEU A 196 1.97 13.39 12.05
N LYS A 197 1.93 14.30 11.08
CA LYS A 197 0.73 14.87 10.46
C LYS A 197 1.02 15.16 8.99
N ASP A 198 -0.04 15.40 8.22
CA ASP A 198 0.06 15.91 6.85
C ASP A 198 0.78 17.27 6.83
N PRO A 199 1.91 17.42 6.11
CA PRO A 199 2.65 18.67 6.01
C PRO A 199 2.01 19.69 5.06
N PHE A 200 1.24 19.26 4.06
CA PHE A 200 0.70 20.15 3.01
C PHE A 200 -0.16 21.31 3.54
N PRO A 201 -1.02 21.14 4.57
CA PRO A 201 -1.76 22.25 5.16
C PRO A 201 -0.91 23.39 5.75
N TYR A 202 0.38 23.14 6.02
CA TYR A 202 1.31 24.11 6.57
C TYR A 202 2.14 24.82 5.49
N LEU A 203 2.12 24.33 4.24
CA LEU A 203 2.77 24.96 3.09
C LEU A 203 1.86 26.05 2.52
N GLN A 204 1.81 27.18 3.22
CA GLN A 204 0.94 28.32 2.88
C GLN A 204 1.73 29.47 2.29
N GLY A 205 1.11 30.18 1.35
CA GLY A 205 1.71 31.32 0.66
C GLY A 205 1.99 31.03 -0.82
N ASP A 206 2.46 32.04 -1.52
CA ASP A 206 2.90 31.96 -2.91
C ASP A 206 4.43 32.00 -2.92
N HIS A 207 5.04 30.82 -2.74
CA HIS A 207 6.48 30.65 -2.61
C HIS A 207 6.95 29.52 -3.52
N ASP A 208 8.09 29.73 -4.18
CA ASP A 208 8.68 28.73 -5.07
C ASP A 208 9.24 27.52 -4.30
N VAL A 209 9.70 27.73 -3.07
CA VAL A 209 10.35 26.68 -2.26
C VAL A 209 9.99 26.82 -0.78
N TYR A 210 9.70 25.68 -0.15
CA TYR A 210 9.52 25.54 1.29
C TYR A 210 10.61 24.63 1.86
N PHE A 211 11.20 25.04 2.98
CA PHE A 211 12.19 24.23 3.70
C PHE A 211 11.72 23.95 5.11
N THR A 212 11.92 22.72 5.55
CA THR A 212 11.75 22.30 6.95
C THR A 212 12.99 21.54 7.36
N ASP A 213 13.63 21.95 8.44
CA ASP A 213 14.74 21.22 9.04
C ASP A 213 14.35 20.74 10.45
N ASP A 214 15.16 19.83 10.99
CA ASP A 214 15.07 19.37 12.38
C ASP A 214 15.83 20.28 13.35
N MET A 215 16.30 21.45 12.88
CA MET A 215 17.24 22.27 13.63
C MET A 215 16.54 23.02 14.77
N ALA A 216 17.02 22.78 15.99
CA ALA A 216 16.91 23.73 17.09
C ALA A 216 17.38 25.11 16.61
N ALA A 217 16.47 26.09 16.58
CA ALA A 217 16.68 27.51 16.29
C ALA A 217 18.02 27.86 15.58
N VAL A 218 18.07 27.71 14.25
CA VAL A 218 19.20 28.21 13.46
C VAL A 218 19.19 29.73 13.53
N ARG A 219 20.23 30.34 14.13
CA ARG A 219 20.49 31.77 13.96
C ARG A 219 20.77 32.00 12.48
N THR A 220 19.90 32.77 11.82
CA THR A 220 20.10 33.28 10.46
C THR A 220 21.46 33.97 10.39
N LEU A 221 22.43 33.37 9.70
CA LEU A 221 23.74 34.00 9.54
C LEU A 221 23.94 34.67 8.19
N TYR A 222 23.24 34.30 7.10
CA TYR A 222 23.39 35.02 5.83
C TYR A 222 22.10 34.99 4.99
N SER A 223 21.66 36.17 4.55
CA SER A 223 20.72 36.34 3.43
C SER A 223 21.52 36.19 2.14
N MET A 224 21.18 35.20 1.32
CA MET A 224 21.77 35.04 -0.02
C MET A 224 20.81 35.69 -1.03
N THR A 225 21.17 36.85 -1.52
CA THR A 225 20.50 37.51 -2.66
C THR A 225 21.08 36.88 -3.92
N LEU A 226 20.26 36.14 -4.67
CA LEU A 226 20.62 35.69 -6.02
C LEU A 226 20.39 36.88 -6.97
N GLU A 227 21.46 37.61 -7.29
CA GLU A 227 21.47 38.47 -8.47
C GLU A 227 21.84 37.60 -9.68
N LEU A 228 20.88 37.47 -10.61
CA LEU A 228 21.14 36.96 -11.96
C LEU A 228 21.88 38.05 -12.72
N VAL A 229 23.08 37.73 -13.23
CA VAL A 229 23.80 38.52 -14.25
C VAL A 229 23.39 38.05 -15.63
#